data_AF-A5AEI4-F1
#
_entry.id   AF-A5AEI4-F1
#
_cell.length_a   1.000
_cell.length_b   1.000
_cell.length_c   1.000
_cell.angle_alpha   90.00
_cell.angle_beta   90.00
_cell.angle_gamma   90.00
#
_symmetry.space_group_name_H-M   'P 1'
#
loop_
_entity.id
_entity.type
_entity.pdbx_description
1 polymer ?
#
loop_
_entity_poly.entity_id
_entity_poly.type
_entity_poly.pdbx_seq_one_letter_code
_entity_poly.pdbx_strand_id
1 'polypeptide(L)'
;MDMENLGGNRYFVTFIDDATKKGEAAQTAYYLINRSLSGPLNFEVPMKAWTKEDVSYSHLRVFGYKSFVHVPKEQRSKLDDKAIPHVFVGYGDEEFGFKLRRNW
;
A
#
# COMPACT_ATOMS: atom_id res chain seq x y z
N MET A 1 -12.18 13.62 -22.75
CA MET A 1 -10.96 14.01 -23.49
C MET A 1 -10.12 12.77 -23.56
N ASP A 2 -10.23 12.05 -24.67
CA ASP A 2 -9.60 10.75 -24.88
C ASP A 2 -8.08 10.93 -24.95
N MET A 3 -7.34 10.07 -24.27
CA MET A 3 -5.90 9.91 -24.52
C MET A 3 -5.62 8.46 -24.89
N GLU A 4 -5.23 8.30 -26.14
CA GLU A 4 -4.72 7.07 -26.72
C GLU A 4 -3.44 6.63 -26.02
N ASN A 5 -3.34 5.31 -25.85
CA ASN A 5 -2.23 4.61 -25.25
C ASN A 5 -1.10 4.48 -26.28
N LEU A 6 -0.04 5.26 -26.10
CA LEU A 6 1.22 5.07 -26.83
C LEU A 6 2.31 4.64 -25.84
N GLY A 7 2.79 3.42 -26.06
CA GLY A 7 3.71 2.69 -25.20
C GLY A 7 4.96 3.45 -24.80
N GLY A 8 5.37 3.23 -23.56
CA GLY A 8 6.64 3.71 -23.02
C GLY A 8 6.60 3.72 -21.50
N ASN A 9 7.07 2.64 -20.88
CA ASN A 9 7.23 2.49 -19.43
C ASN A 9 7.87 3.72 -18.77
N ARG A 10 7.06 4.61 -18.20
CA ARG A 10 7.48 5.53 -17.14
C ARG A 10 6.29 5.71 -16.19
N TYR A 11 6.20 4.82 -15.21
CA TYR A 11 5.31 4.96 -14.06
C TYR A 11 5.82 6.10 -13.17
N PHE A 12 5.78 7.33 -13.67
CA PHE A 12 5.72 8.47 -12.77
C PHE A 12 4.29 8.46 -12.24
N VAL A 13 4.11 7.88 -11.05
CA VAL A 13 2.92 8.13 -10.25
C VAL A 13 2.79 9.64 -10.18
N THR A 14 1.80 10.21 -10.87
CA THR A 14 1.54 11.65 -10.86
C THR A 14 0.98 12.00 -9.49
N PHE A 15 1.89 12.26 -8.55
CA PHE A 15 1.59 12.65 -7.16
C PHE A 15 1.03 14.09 -7.03
N ILE A 16 0.70 14.76 -8.14
CA ILE A 16 0.57 16.23 -8.12
C ILE A 16 -0.84 16.72 -7.73
N ASP A 17 -1.94 16.02 -8.02
CA ASP A 17 -3.28 16.62 -7.90
C ASP A 17 -4.25 16.02 -6.87
N ASP A 18 -3.82 15.08 -6.03
CA ASP A 18 -4.71 14.53 -5.00
C ASP A 18 -4.13 14.65 -3.59
N ALA A 19 -4.59 15.68 -2.86
CA ALA A 19 -4.23 15.91 -1.47
C ALA A 19 -4.60 14.72 -0.55
N THR A 20 -5.60 13.90 -0.91
CA THR A 20 -5.93 12.72 -0.10
C THR A 20 -4.85 11.64 -0.14
N LYS A 21 -4.08 11.54 -1.24
CA LYS A 21 -2.95 10.59 -1.35
C LYS A 21 -1.77 10.98 -0.45
N LYS A 22 -1.61 12.27 -0.12
CA LYS A 22 -0.51 12.76 0.74
C LYS A 22 -0.59 12.20 2.16
N GLY A 23 -1.81 12.14 2.73
CA GLY A 23 -2.04 11.56 4.05
C GLY A 23 -1.70 10.06 4.09
N GLU A 24 -2.11 9.32 3.07
CA GLU A 24 -1.86 7.87 2.95
C GLU A 24 -0.37 7.56 2.78
N ALA A 25 0.33 8.35 1.96
CA ALA A 25 1.78 8.25 1.80
C ALA A 25 2.52 8.54 3.10
N ALA A 26 2.13 9.60 3.84
CA ALA A 26 2.72 9.94 5.13
C ALA A 26 2.52 8.81 6.16
N GLN A 27 1.31 8.27 6.28
CA GLN A 27 1.02 7.14 7.18
C GLN A 27 1.84 5.90 6.82
N THR A 28 1.97 5.59 5.53
CA THR A 28 2.82 4.49 5.06
C THR A 28 4.28 4.71 5.43
N ALA A 29 4.78 5.94 5.26
CA ALA A 29 6.15 6.29 5.64
C ALA A 29 6.38 6.11 7.15
N TYR A 30 5.46 6.59 8.00
CA TYR A 30 5.56 6.39 9.45
C TYR A 30 5.57 4.90 9.83
N TYR A 31 4.70 4.10 9.19
CA TYR A 31 4.65 2.65 9.40
C TYR A 31 6.00 1.97 9.11
N LEU A 32 6.66 2.38 8.01
CA LEU A 32 7.96 1.85 7.58
C LEU A 32 9.11 2.36 8.45
N ILE A 33 9.11 3.64 8.84
CA ILE A 33 10.12 4.23 9.74
C ILE A 33 10.15 3.48 11.07
N ASN A 34 8.98 3.19 11.65
CA ASN A 34 8.90 2.44 12.90
C ASN A 34 9.42 1.00 12.77
N ARG A 35 9.51 0.46 11.55
CA ARG A 35 10.02 -0.88 11.26
C ARG A 35 11.41 -0.87 10.62
N SER A 36 12.03 0.30 10.46
CA SER A 36 13.37 0.42 9.90
C SER A 36 14.41 0.51 11.02
N LEU A 37 15.67 0.21 10.71
CA LEU A 37 16.76 0.44 11.66
C LEU A 37 16.86 1.94 11.97
N SER A 38 16.96 2.27 13.25
CA SER A 38 17.05 3.66 13.72
C SER A 38 18.44 3.95 14.25
N GLY A 39 19.17 4.85 13.57
CA GLY A 39 20.49 5.30 14.01
C GLY A 39 20.52 5.80 15.47
N PRO A 40 19.58 6.67 15.88
CA PRO A 40 19.46 7.11 17.28
C PRO A 40 19.23 5.99 18.31
N LEU A 41 18.73 4.82 17.87
CA LEU A 41 18.52 3.65 18.73
C LEU A 41 19.63 2.61 18.54
N ASN A 42 20.86 3.02 18.21
CA ASN A 42 21.98 2.10 17.94
C ASN A 42 21.64 1.04 16.87
N PHE A 43 20.91 1.43 15.83
CA PHE A 43 20.39 0.55 14.78
C PHE A 43 19.38 -0.50 15.26
N GLU A 44 18.75 -0.33 16.42
CA GLU A 44 17.56 -1.09 16.76
C GLU A 44 16.34 -0.65 15.94
N VAL A 45 15.36 -1.55 15.82
CA VAL A 45 14.08 -1.27 15.16
C VAL A 45 13.12 -0.66 16.19
N PRO A 46 12.58 0.56 15.97
CA PRO A 46 11.73 1.25 16.94
C PRO A 46 10.54 0.42 17.42
N MET A 47 9.84 -0.27 16.51
CA MET A 47 8.70 -1.12 16.83
C MET A 47 9.11 -2.24 17.78
N LYS A 48 10.21 -2.95 17.50
CA LYS A 48 10.75 -3.99 18.38
C LYS A 48 11.19 -3.43 19.73
N ALA A 49 11.84 -2.27 19.75
CA ALA A 49 12.26 -1.62 20.98
C ALA A 49 11.05 -1.29 21.88
N TRP A 50 9.93 -0.90 21.27
CA TRP A 50 8.68 -0.55 21.96
C TRP A 50 7.87 -1.78 22.41
N THR A 51 7.59 -2.73 21.52
CA THR A 51 6.70 -3.87 21.80
C THR A 51 7.43 -5.08 22.39
N LYS A 52 8.76 -5.14 22.28
CA LYS A 52 9.60 -6.32 22.57
C LYS A 52 9.32 -7.53 21.68
N GLU A 53 8.52 -7.36 20.63
CA GLU A 53 8.23 -8.40 19.64
C GLU A 53 9.08 -8.23 18.39
N ASP A 54 9.37 -9.35 17.73
CA ASP A 54 10.04 -9.30 16.43
C ASP A 54 9.09 -8.76 15.35
N VAL A 55 9.67 -7.97 14.45
CA VAL A 55 8.93 -7.36 13.35
C VAL A 55 8.96 -8.30 12.14
N SER A 56 7.79 -8.70 11.67
CA SER A 56 7.67 -9.34 10.35
C SER A 56 7.79 -8.31 9.23
N TYR A 57 8.44 -8.70 8.14
CA TYR A 57 8.58 -7.90 6.93
C TYR A 57 7.91 -8.53 5.70
N SER A 58 7.35 -9.74 5.85
CA SER A 58 6.78 -10.52 4.74
C SER A 58 5.56 -9.84 4.09
N HIS A 59 4.86 -9.00 4.86
CA HIS A 59 3.69 -8.25 4.41
C HIS A 59 4.05 -6.86 3.84
N LEU A 60 5.32 -6.44 3.81
CA LEU A 60 5.65 -5.13 3.26
C LEU A 60 5.37 -5.07 1.75
N ARG A 61 4.82 -3.94 1.29
CA ARG A 61 4.48 -3.68 -0.11
C ARG A 61 4.89 -2.26 -0.47
N VAL A 62 5.26 -2.06 -1.74
CA VAL A 62 5.64 -0.74 -2.26
C VAL A 62 4.39 0.13 -2.38
N PHE A 63 4.44 1.35 -1.85
CA PHE A 63 3.36 2.33 -2.03
C PHE A 63 3.09 2.56 -3.52
N GLY A 64 1.82 2.56 -3.93
CA GLY A 64 1.43 2.68 -5.33
C GLY A 64 1.42 1.36 -6.11
N TYR A 65 1.75 0.22 -5.48
CA TYR A 65 1.73 -1.09 -6.13
C TYR A 65 0.31 -1.48 -6.59
N LYS A 66 0.20 -2.06 -7.80
CA LYS A 66 -1.05 -2.59 -8.32
C LYS A 66 -1.48 -3.81 -7.52
N SER A 67 -2.62 -3.71 -6.86
CA SER A 67 -3.21 -4.77 -6.03
C SER A 67 -4.57 -5.21 -6.57
N PHE A 68 -5.11 -6.30 -6.02
CA PHE A 68 -6.40 -6.84 -6.40
C PHE A 68 -7.18 -7.25 -5.15
N VAL A 69 -8.42 -6.79 -5.04
CA VAL A 69 -9.32 -7.15 -3.94
C VAL A 69 -10.22 -8.27 -4.41
N HIS A 70 -10.28 -9.37 -3.65
CA HIS A 70 -11.13 -10.50 -3.97
C HIS A 70 -12.62 -10.12 -3.91
N VAL A 71 -13.39 -10.54 -4.92
CA VAL A 71 -14.85 -10.42 -4.94
C VAL A 71 -15.47 -11.73 -4.44
N PRO A 72 -16.22 -11.70 -3.32
CA PRO A 72 -16.91 -12.89 -2.80
C PRO A 72 -17.81 -13.55 -3.83
N LYS A 73 -18.00 -14.87 -3.72
CA LYS A 73 -18.78 -15.65 -4.70
C LYS A 73 -20.24 -15.19 -4.75
N GLU A 74 -20.76 -14.74 -3.63
CA GLU A 74 -22.13 -14.26 -3.44
C GLU A 74 -22.37 -12.93 -4.18
N GLN A 75 -21.31 -12.19 -4.50
CA GLN A 75 -21.35 -10.90 -5.18
C GLN A 75 -21.01 -10.99 -6.67
N ARG A 76 -20.85 -12.19 -7.24
CA ARG A 76 -20.40 -12.37 -8.63
C ARG A 76 -21.10 -13.54 -9.33
N SER A 77 -21.39 -13.38 -10.62
CA SER A 77 -21.90 -14.41 -11.52
C SER A 77 -20.78 -15.37 -11.99
N LYS A 78 -21.12 -16.43 -12.74
CA LYS A 78 -20.15 -17.46 -13.18
C LYS A 78 -19.00 -16.90 -14.02
N LEU A 79 -19.25 -15.82 -14.78
CA LEU A 79 -18.28 -15.21 -15.70
C LEU A 79 -17.79 -13.84 -15.23
N ASP A 80 -18.21 -13.39 -14.06
CA ASP A 80 -17.73 -12.13 -13.49
C ASP A 80 -16.30 -12.28 -12.95
N ASP A 81 -15.56 -11.17 -12.98
CA ASP A 81 -14.22 -11.10 -12.43
C ASP A 81 -14.17 -11.52 -10.95
N LYS A 82 -13.12 -12.28 -10.60
CA LYS A 82 -12.90 -12.76 -9.22
C LYS A 82 -12.23 -11.73 -8.32
N ALA A 83 -11.72 -10.63 -8.90
CA ALA A 83 -11.03 -9.60 -8.17
C ALA A 83 -11.08 -8.25 -8.91
N ILE A 84 -11.09 -7.16 -8.14
CA ILE A 84 -11.14 -5.80 -8.67
C ILE A 84 -9.76 -5.16 -8.51
N PRO A 85 -9.19 -4.55 -9.57
CA PRO A 85 -7.90 -3.87 -9.49
C PRO A 85 -7.96 -2.66 -8.56
N HIS A 86 -6.93 -2.51 -7.73
CA HIS A 86 -6.74 -1.44 -6.76
C HIS A 86 -5.27 -0.99 -6.75
N VAL A 87 -5.00 0.05 -5.97
CA VAL A 87 -3.66 0.51 -5.66
C VAL A 87 -3.42 0.36 -4.16
N PHE A 88 -2.27 -0.19 -3.78
CA PHE A 88 -1.82 -0.21 -2.39
C PHE A 88 -1.42 1.19 -1.94
N VAL A 89 -2.08 1.70 -0.91
CA VAL A 89 -1.86 3.04 -0.36
C VAL A 89 -1.44 3.02 1.11
N GLY A 90 -1.17 1.85 1.68
CA GLY A 90 -0.62 1.74 3.02
C GLY A 90 -1.18 0.59 3.83
N TYR A 91 -0.94 0.67 5.12
CA TYR A 91 -1.31 -0.36 6.10
C TYR A 91 -2.52 0.12 6.90
N GLY A 92 -3.43 -0.80 7.19
CA GLY A 92 -4.59 -0.54 8.06
C GLY A 92 -4.22 -0.67 9.54
N ASP A 93 -5.16 -0.30 10.40
CA ASP A 93 -5.01 -0.40 11.86
C ASP A 93 -5.12 -1.84 12.37
N GLU A 94 -5.67 -2.75 11.55
CA GLU A 94 -5.66 -4.17 11.81
C GLU A 94 -4.25 -4.73 11.56
N GLU A 95 -3.83 -5.69 12.40
CA GLU A 95 -2.47 -6.25 12.45
C GLU A 95 -1.91 -6.70 11.08
N PHE A 96 -2.81 -7.08 10.15
CA PHE A 96 -2.48 -7.49 8.78
C PHE A 96 -3.33 -6.79 7.70
N GLY A 97 -3.96 -5.67 8.03
CA GLY A 97 -4.81 -4.93 7.09
C GLY A 97 -3.99 -4.19 6.03
N PHE A 98 -4.40 -4.29 4.77
CA PHE A 98 -3.91 -3.39 3.72
C PHE A 98 -4.95 -2.32 3.40
N LYS A 99 -4.52 -1.07 3.33
CA LYS A 99 -5.33 0.02 2.81
C LYS A 99 -5.19 0.06 1.29
N LEU A 100 -6.30 -0.17 0.60
CA LEU A 100 -6.37 -0.26 -0.85
C LEU A 100 -7.35 0.79 -1.38
N ARG A 101 -6.99 1.43 -2.49
CA ARG A 101 -7.84 2.44 -3.13
C ARG A 101 -8.28 1.96 -4.51
N ARG A 102 -9.59 2.03 -4.77
CA ARG A 102 -10.17 1.78 -6.08
C ARG A 102 -9.90 3.03 -6.93
N ASN A 103 -9.40 2.83 -8.14
CA ASN A 103 -9.13 3.82 -9.20
C ASN A 103 -7.69 4.35 -9.30
N TRP A 104 -7.25 4.47 -10.56
CA TRP A 104 -6.41 5.56 -11.06
C TRP A 104 -7.34 6.68 -11.52
#